data_AF-A0A5R9FSN4-F1
#
_entry.id   AF-A0A5R9FSN4-F1
#
_cell.length_a   1.000
_cell.length_b   1.000
_cell.length_c   1.000
_cell.angle_alpha   90.00
_cell.angle_beta   90.00
_cell.angle_gamma   90.00
#
_symmetry.space_group_name_H-M   'P 1'
#
loop_
_entity.id
_entity.type
_entity.pdbx_description
1 polymer ?
#
loop_
_entity_poly.entity_id
_entity_poly.type
_entity_poly.pdbx_seq_one_letter_code
_entity_poly.pdbx_strand_id
1 'polypeptide(L)'
;MLDDRTTTRTDLDTLKVRVWTPKSNRYGWSSYLGDAVAGPDVSPYAAAARREDLTGLPPAWIGVGTLDLFHDEDVEYARRLSDSGVPCDLDVVPGAFHGFDFVFPKAEVSREFWRRQARALEGAL
;
A
#
# COMPACT_ATOMS: atom_id res chain seq x y z
N MET A 1 -1.79 -3.54 -0.56
CA MET A 1 -1.85 -4.59 -1.61
C MET A 1 -1.84 -3.93 -2.98
N LEU A 2 -0.66 -3.54 -3.43
CA LEU A 2 -0.40 -3.02 -4.76
C LEU A 2 0.47 -3.99 -5.59
N ASP A 3 1.27 -4.82 -4.92
CA ASP A 3 2.24 -5.72 -5.55
C ASP A 3 2.03 -7.18 -5.11
N ASP A 4 1.72 -8.04 -6.06
CA ASP A 4 1.56 -9.47 -5.81
C ASP A 4 2.88 -10.18 -5.54
N ARG A 5 4.02 -9.57 -5.94
CA ARG A 5 5.37 -10.10 -5.68
C ARG A 5 5.78 -9.98 -4.22
N THR A 6 5.07 -9.19 -3.41
CA THR A 6 5.24 -9.17 -1.95
C THR A 6 4.95 -10.55 -1.31
N THR A 7 4.27 -11.44 -2.03
CA THR A 7 4.07 -12.84 -1.60
C THR A 7 5.34 -13.69 -1.60
N THR A 8 6.34 -13.33 -2.41
CA THR A 8 7.60 -14.07 -2.59
C THR A 8 8.80 -13.42 -1.92
N ARG A 9 8.66 -12.21 -1.36
CA ARG A 9 9.72 -11.53 -0.61
C ARG A 9 10.10 -12.29 0.66
N THR A 10 11.41 -12.38 0.91
CA THR A 10 12.01 -13.06 2.07
C THR A 10 12.81 -12.12 2.96
N ASP A 11 12.96 -10.87 2.53
CA ASP A 11 13.79 -9.82 3.14
C ASP A 11 13.00 -8.85 4.02
N LEU A 12 11.68 -9.06 4.17
CA LEU A 12 10.81 -8.27 5.04
C LEU A 12 10.95 -8.67 6.51
N ASP A 13 11.16 -7.69 7.41
CA ASP A 13 11.02 -7.91 8.86
C ASP A 13 9.54 -8.08 9.22
N THR A 14 9.14 -9.33 9.43
CA THR A 14 7.73 -9.68 9.65
C THR A 14 7.37 -9.93 11.12
N LEU A 15 8.31 -9.72 12.05
CA LEU A 15 8.06 -9.97 13.48
C LEU A 15 7.06 -8.98 14.08
N LYS A 16 6.99 -7.77 13.52
CA LYS A 16 6.19 -6.65 14.04
C LYS A 16 4.89 -6.41 13.28
N VAL A 17 4.63 -7.12 12.18
CA VAL A 17 3.38 -6.97 11.44
C VAL A 17 2.20 -7.46 12.29
N ARG A 18 1.07 -6.78 12.18
CA ARG A 18 -0.19 -7.12 12.86
C ARG A 18 -1.33 -7.03 11.86
N VAL A 19 -2.41 -7.79 12.11
CA VAL A 19 -3.61 -7.91 11.28
C VAL A 19 -3.36 -8.53 9.89
N TRP A 20 -2.52 -7.93 9.05
CA TRP A 20 -2.17 -8.45 7.75
C TRP A 20 -0.77 -9.07 7.75
N THR A 21 -0.70 -10.40 7.67
CA THR A 21 0.58 -11.14 7.75
C THR A 21 1.02 -11.61 6.36
N PRO A 22 2.28 -12.05 6.16
CA PRO A 22 2.70 -12.71 4.92
C PRO A 22 1.83 -13.91 4.54
N LYS A 23 1.32 -14.65 5.54
CA LYS A 23 0.39 -15.76 5.32
C LYS A 23 -0.95 -15.24 4.78
N SER A 24 -1.50 -14.19 5.39
CA SER A 24 -2.72 -13.51 4.91
C SER A 24 -2.52 -13.00 3.48
N ASN A 25 -1.36 -12.40 3.20
CA ASN A 25 -1.02 -11.84 1.89
C ASN A 25 -0.96 -12.92 0.80
N ARG A 26 -0.26 -14.02 1.07
CA ARG A 26 -0.21 -15.18 0.16
C ARG A 26 -1.61 -15.72 -0.12
N TYR A 27 -2.41 -15.90 0.93
CA TYR A 27 -3.78 -16.38 0.80
C TYR A 27 -4.65 -15.43 -0.03
N GLY A 28 -4.58 -14.12 0.23
CA GLY A 28 -5.34 -13.10 -0.49
C GLY A 28 -5.00 -13.08 -1.97
N TRP A 29 -3.72 -12.98 -2.30
CA TRP A 29 -3.26 -12.99 -3.69
C TRP A 29 -3.57 -14.31 -4.40
N SER A 30 -3.36 -15.47 -3.77
CA SER A 30 -3.67 -16.77 -4.39
C SER A 30 -5.16 -17.00 -4.58
N SER A 31 -6.00 -16.42 -3.71
CA SER A 31 -7.45 -16.46 -3.90
C SER A 31 -7.89 -15.60 -5.07
N TYR A 32 -7.19 -14.49 -5.33
CA TYR A 32 -7.54 -13.55 -6.40
C TYR A 32 -6.98 -13.96 -7.77
N LEU A 33 -5.72 -14.39 -7.83
CA LEU A 33 -5.01 -14.70 -9.08
C LEU A 33 -4.81 -16.20 -9.33
N GLY A 34 -5.14 -17.07 -8.36
CA GLY A 34 -4.87 -18.50 -8.46
C GLY A 34 -3.38 -18.79 -8.62
N ASP A 35 -3.06 -19.68 -9.55
CA ASP A 35 -1.68 -20.08 -9.85
C ASP A 35 -0.86 -18.99 -10.55
N ALA A 36 -1.49 -17.90 -11.00
CA ALA A 36 -0.82 -16.80 -11.67
C ALA A 36 -0.12 -15.83 -10.70
N VAL A 37 -0.30 -15.95 -9.37
CA VAL A 37 0.36 -15.09 -8.38
C VAL A 37 1.87 -15.06 -8.59
N ALA A 38 2.45 -13.86 -8.54
CA ALA A 38 3.85 -13.57 -8.76
C ALA A 38 4.39 -14.03 -10.14
N GLY A 39 3.51 -14.46 -11.04
CA GLY A 39 3.85 -14.84 -12.41
C GLY A 39 4.21 -13.63 -13.28
N PRO A 40 4.78 -13.84 -14.48
CA PRO A 40 5.18 -12.75 -15.37
C PRO A 40 3.98 -11.99 -15.95
N ASP A 41 2.86 -12.66 -16.18
CA ASP A 41 1.71 -12.14 -16.93
C ASP A 41 0.58 -11.56 -16.05
N VAL A 42 0.86 -11.23 -14.79
CA VAL A 42 -0.13 -10.62 -13.90
C VAL A 42 -0.51 -9.23 -14.42
N SER A 43 -1.80 -9.04 -14.70
CA SER A 43 -2.34 -7.81 -15.26
C SER A 43 -2.07 -6.59 -14.37
N PRO A 44 -1.70 -5.43 -14.94
CA PRO A 44 -1.58 -4.17 -14.21
C PRO A 44 -2.90 -3.64 -13.64
N TYR A 45 -4.04 -4.14 -14.12
CA TYR A 45 -5.35 -3.86 -13.52
C TYR A 45 -5.62 -4.72 -12.28
N ALA A 46 -4.87 -5.79 -12.08
CA ALA A 46 -4.99 -6.68 -10.93
C ALA A 46 -3.96 -6.33 -9.84
N ALA A 47 -2.72 -6.01 -10.23
CA ALA A 47 -1.68 -5.52 -9.32
C ALA A 47 -1.07 -4.23 -9.89
N ALA A 48 -1.43 -3.08 -9.31
CA ALA A 48 -1.06 -1.76 -9.83
C ALA A 48 0.47 -1.57 -9.96
N ALA A 49 1.26 -2.20 -9.08
CA ALA A 49 2.73 -2.15 -9.15
C ALA A 49 3.30 -2.76 -10.45
N ARG A 50 2.53 -3.58 -11.17
CA ARG A 50 2.90 -4.15 -12.49
C ARG A 50 2.84 -3.13 -13.62
N ARG A 51 2.09 -2.05 -13.48
CA ARG A 51 1.96 -1.02 -14.53
C ARG A 51 3.29 -0.31 -14.71
N GLU A 52 3.87 -0.33 -15.91
CA GLU A 52 5.20 0.26 -16.15
C GLU A 52 5.15 1.79 -16.24
N ASP A 53 4.23 2.32 -17.05
CA ASP A 53 4.04 3.75 -17.29
C ASP A 53 2.88 4.31 -16.44
N LEU A 54 3.22 5.21 -15.51
CA LEU A 54 2.26 5.87 -14.61
C LEU A 54 1.90 7.29 -15.05
N THR A 55 2.41 7.76 -16.19
CA THR A 55 2.12 9.12 -16.68
C THR A 55 0.63 9.32 -16.92
N GLY A 56 0.15 10.55 -16.69
CA GLY A 56 -1.25 10.93 -16.91
C GLY A 56 -2.25 10.36 -15.90
N LEU A 57 -1.80 9.63 -14.87
CA LEU A 57 -2.65 9.27 -13.74
C LEU A 57 -3.06 10.52 -12.93
N PRO A 58 -4.22 10.47 -12.25
CA PRO A 58 -4.63 11.57 -11.38
C PRO A 58 -3.69 11.72 -10.17
N PRO A 59 -3.64 12.91 -9.55
CA PRO A 59 -2.99 13.11 -8.26
C PRO A 59 -3.44 12.06 -7.24
N ALA A 60 -2.51 11.62 -6.38
CA ALA A 60 -2.75 10.58 -5.40
C ALA A 60 -2.33 11.00 -4.00
N TRP A 61 -2.99 10.39 -3.01
CA TRP A 61 -2.53 10.37 -1.62
C TRP A 61 -2.39 8.91 -1.19
N ILE A 62 -1.26 8.57 -0.58
CA ILE A 62 -0.93 7.23 -0.12
C ILE A 62 -0.53 7.31 1.35
N GLY A 63 -1.23 6.58 2.20
CA GLY A 63 -0.95 6.51 3.64
C GLY A 63 -0.62 5.09 4.08
N VAL A 64 0.50 4.91 4.77
CA VAL A 64 0.96 3.58 5.21
C VAL A 64 1.71 3.64 6.53
N GLY A 65 1.63 2.59 7.34
CA GLY A 65 2.37 2.48 8.59
C GLY A 65 3.74 1.82 8.41
N THR A 66 4.73 2.18 9.24
CA THR A 66 6.08 1.58 9.15
C THR A 66 6.13 0.10 9.59
N LEU A 67 5.08 -0.40 10.24
CA LEU A 67 4.94 -1.82 10.63
C LEU A 67 3.86 -2.53 9.80
N ASP A 68 3.44 -1.92 8.68
CA ASP A 68 2.58 -2.56 7.69
C ASP A 68 3.42 -3.44 6.75
N LEU A 69 2.87 -4.59 6.35
CA LEU A 69 3.49 -5.44 5.33
C LEU A 69 3.66 -4.68 4.00
N PHE A 70 2.76 -3.74 3.71
CA PHE A 70 2.72 -3.01 2.46
C PHE A 70 3.59 -1.75 2.43
N HIS A 71 4.29 -1.44 3.52
CA HIS A 71 5.09 -0.21 3.63
C HIS A 71 6.00 0.02 2.42
N ASP A 72 6.85 -0.95 2.09
CA ASP A 72 7.83 -0.78 1.03
C ASP A 72 7.17 -0.68 -0.36
N GLU A 73 6.11 -1.45 -0.62
CA GLU A 73 5.41 -1.40 -1.92
C GLU A 73 4.65 -0.09 -2.11
N ASP A 74 4.06 0.45 -1.04
CA ASP A 74 3.33 1.72 -1.07
C ASP A 74 4.28 2.91 -1.24
N VAL A 75 5.42 2.90 -0.52
CA VAL A 75 6.48 3.92 -0.65
C VAL A 75 7.08 3.89 -2.06
N GLU A 76 7.38 2.70 -2.60
CA GLU A 76 7.92 2.57 -3.95
C GLU A 76 6.92 3.02 -5.01
N TYR A 77 5.63 2.69 -4.86
CA TYR A 77 4.61 3.13 -5.80
C TYR A 77 4.44 4.67 -5.78
N ALA A 78 4.45 5.29 -4.59
CA ALA A 78 4.44 6.75 -4.44
C ALA A 78 5.65 7.43 -5.11
N ARG A 79 6.84 6.84 -4.96
CA ARG A 79 8.06 7.30 -5.63
C ARG A 79 7.91 7.24 -7.15
N ARG A 80 7.42 6.11 -7.68
CA ARG A 80 7.21 5.92 -9.13
C ARG A 80 6.16 6.86 -9.73
N LEU A 81 5.10 7.17 -8.99
CA LEU A 81 4.13 8.19 -9.39
C LEU A 81 4.82 9.55 -9.53
N SER A 82 5.58 9.94 -8.51
CA SER A 82 6.32 11.22 -8.49
C SER A 82 7.34 11.31 -9.63
N ASP A 83 8.12 10.24 -9.86
CA ASP A 83 9.07 10.16 -10.97
C ASP A 83 8.42 10.24 -12.35
N SER A 84 7.14 9.83 -12.46
CA SER A 84 6.34 9.92 -13.68
C SER A 84 5.63 11.28 -13.83
N GLY A 85 5.92 12.25 -12.95
CA GLY A 85 5.30 13.58 -12.97
C GLY A 85 3.87 13.61 -12.41
N VAL A 86 3.42 12.55 -11.71
CA VAL A 86 2.11 12.51 -11.05
C VAL A 86 2.27 13.02 -9.62
N PRO A 87 1.54 14.08 -9.20
CA PRO A 87 1.57 14.54 -7.82
C PRO A 87 1.13 13.42 -6.87
N CYS A 88 1.98 13.08 -5.90
CA CYS A 88 1.68 12.05 -4.92
C CYS A 88 2.11 12.51 -3.53
N ASP A 89 1.14 12.66 -2.63
CA ASP A 89 1.41 12.88 -1.21
C ASP A 89 1.54 11.54 -0.49
N LEU A 90 2.69 11.31 0.14
CA LEU A 90 2.98 10.09 0.90
C LEU A 90 2.99 10.38 2.40
N ASP A 91 2.09 9.73 3.15
CA ASP A 91 1.97 9.82 4.59
C ASP A 91 2.43 8.51 5.26
N VAL A 92 3.68 8.50 5.73
CA VAL A 92 4.22 7.38 6.50
C VAL A 92 3.97 7.59 7.99
N VAL A 93 3.28 6.65 8.64
CA VAL A 93 2.90 6.71 10.05
C VAL A 93 3.83 5.82 10.90
N PRO A 94 4.75 6.40 11.71
CA PRO A 94 5.68 5.62 12.51
C PRO A 94 4.98 4.68 13.50
N GLY A 95 5.37 3.41 13.50
CA GLY A 95 4.86 2.40 14.42
C GLY A 95 3.45 1.89 14.13
N ALA A 96 2.75 2.45 13.14
CA ALA A 96 1.44 1.95 12.73
C ALA A 96 1.57 0.64 11.94
N PHE A 97 0.64 -0.28 12.17
CA PHE A 97 0.51 -1.55 11.47
C PHE A 97 -0.71 -1.51 10.52
N HIS A 98 -0.91 -2.55 9.73
CA HIS A 98 -2.02 -2.62 8.79
C HIS A 98 -3.41 -2.44 9.44
N GLY A 99 -4.18 -1.45 9.00
CA GLY A 99 -5.52 -1.17 9.49
C GLY A 99 -5.58 -0.70 10.95
N PHE A 100 -4.51 -0.11 11.48
CA PHE A 100 -4.45 0.42 12.85
C PHE A 100 -5.59 1.40 13.16
N ASP A 101 -6.00 2.20 12.18
CA ASP A 101 -7.04 3.21 12.27
C ASP A 101 -8.44 2.61 12.35
N PHE A 102 -8.66 1.48 11.70
CA PHE A 102 -9.87 0.67 11.84
C PHE A 102 -9.94 -0.05 13.19
N VAL A 103 -8.82 -0.65 13.63
CA VAL A 103 -8.77 -1.42 14.89
C VAL A 103 -8.85 -0.50 16.12
N PHE A 104 -8.24 0.68 16.05
CA PHE A 104 -8.19 1.66 17.14
C PHE A 104 -8.71 3.03 16.69
N PRO A 105 -10.00 3.17 16.35
CA PRO A 105 -10.54 4.39 15.73
C PRO A 105 -10.53 5.62 16.66
N LYS A 106 -10.42 5.40 17.97
CA LYS A 106 -10.37 6.47 18.97
C LYS A 106 -8.96 6.91 19.34
N ALA A 107 -7.92 6.18 18.92
CA ALA A 107 -6.54 6.57 19.18
C ALA A 107 -6.20 7.86 18.42
N GLU A 108 -5.38 8.73 19.01
CA GLU A 108 -5.08 10.01 18.38
C GLU A 108 -4.36 9.85 17.04
N VAL A 109 -3.48 8.85 16.92
CA VAL A 109 -2.79 8.53 15.66
C VAL A 109 -3.79 8.19 14.54
N SER A 110 -4.87 7.47 14.85
CA SER A 110 -5.92 7.09 13.90
C SER A 110 -6.76 8.29 13.48
N ARG A 111 -7.13 9.14 14.45
CA ARG A 111 -7.87 10.38 14.18
C ARG A 111 -7.04 11.33 13.31
N GLU A 112 -5.75 11.45 13.57
CA GLU A 112 -4.87 12.28 12.77
C GLU A 112 -4.69 11.72 11.36
N PHE A 113 -4.52 10.40 11.22
CA PHE A 113 -4.46 9.74 9.91
C PHE A 113 -5.73 10.00 9.09
N TRP A 114 -6.90 9.91 9.71
CA TRP A 114 -8.16 10.28 9.05
C TRP A 114 -8.23 11.75 8.64
N ARG A 115 -7.76 12.68 9.50
CA ARG A 115 -7.73 14.11 9.14
C ARG A 115 -6.81 14.39 7.95
N ARG A 116 -5.68 13.67 7.81
CA ARG A 116 -4.80 13.78 6.66
C ARG A 116 -5.48 13.30 5.37
N GLN A 117 -6.14 12.14 5.42
CA GLN A 117 -6.98 11.64 4.32
C GLN A 117 -8.04 12.66 3.89
N ALA A 118 -8.77 13.21 4.85
CA ALA A 118 -9.82 14.20 4.58
C ALA A 118 -9.25 15.48 3.94
N ARG A 119 -8.14 16.02 4.45
CA ARG A 119 -7.48 17.19 3.87
C ARG A 119 -6.97 16.95 2.45
N ALA A 120 -6.42 15.76 2.18
CA ALA A 120 -5.97 15.41 0.83
C ALA A 120 -7.15 15.37 -0.16
N LEU A 121 -8.29 14.83 0.27
CA LEU A 121 -9.51 14.84 -0.54
C LEU A 121 -10.07 16.25 -0.75
N GLU A 122 -10.14 17.07 0.32
CA GLU A 122 -10.57 18.46 0.22
C GLU A 122 -9.71 19.29 -0.73
N GLY A 123 -8.39 19.06 -0.76
CA GLY A 123 -7.48 19.73 -1.68
C GLY A 123 -7.58 19.26 -3.14
N ALA A 124 -8.24 18.13 -3.40
CA ALA A 124 -8.38 17.53 -4.73
C ALA A 124 -9.72 17.84 -5.42
N LEU A 125 -10.69 18.41 -4.69
CA LEU A 125 -12.03 18.78 -5.17
C LEU A 125 -12.15 20.29 -5.39
#